data_AF-A0A2N3BW54-F1
#
_entry.id   AF-A0A2N3BW54-F1
#
_cell.length_a   1.000
_cell.length_b   1.000
_cell.length_c   1.000
_cell.angle_alpha   90.00
_cell.angle_beta   90.00
_cell.angle_gamma   90.00
#
_symmetry.space_group_name_H-M   'P 1'
#
loop_
_entity.id
_entity.type
_entity.pdbx_description
1 polymer ?
#
loop_
_entity_poly.entity_id
_entity_poly.type
_entity_poly.pdbx_seq_one_letter_code
_entity_poly.pdbx_strand_id
1 'polypeptide(L)' 'MTEAAPAGFDWPGLMRAGMAGLGLHPDQFWRLTPAELALMLGDPVAVAPLGRSALEALRQAWPDLAPGRSSETAKGE' A
#
# COMPACT_ATOMS: atom_id res chain seq x y z
N MET A 1 -23.31 11.69 13.96
CA MET A 1 -22.70 10.45 13.46
C MET A 1 -21.60 10.88 12.49
N THR A 2 -20.41 11.19 13.01
CA THR A 2 -19.31 11.73 12.23
C THR A 2 -18.55 10.59 11.58
N GLU A 3 -18.65 10.50 10.26
CA GLU A 3 -17.89 9.57 9.42
C GLU A 3 -16.41 9.96 9.51
N ALA A 4 -15.59 9.07 10.10
CA ALA A 4 -14.15 9.27 10.16
C ALA A 4 -13.57 9.02 8.77
N ALA A 5 -13.02 10.06 8.13
CA ALA A 5 -12.23 9.92 6.92
C ALA A 5 -11.12 8.86 7.13
N PRO A 6 -10.79 8.04 6.13
CA PRO A 6 -9.80 6.98 6.30
C PRO A 6 -8.47 7.61 6.71
N ALA A 7 -8.00 7.28 7.92
CA ALA A 7 -6.69 7.68 8.37
C ALA A 7 -5.65 7.15 7.37
N GLY A 8 -4.76 8.03 6.91
CA GLY A 8 -3.66 7.62 6.04
C GLY A 8 -2.86 6.48 6.68
N PHE A 9 -2.21 5.67 5.85
CA PHE A 9 -1.39 4.56 6.32
C PHE A 9 -0.26 5.07 7.26
N ASP A 10 -0.15 4.49 8.45
CA ASP A 10 0.83 4.88 9.49
C ASP A 10 2.25 4.42 9.13
N TRP A 11 2.85 5.11 8.14
CA TRP A 11 4.23 4.91 7.73
C TRP A 11 5.24 5.09 8.88
N PRO A 12 5.15 6.14 9.72
CA PRO A 12 6.07 6.30 10.83
C PRO A 12 6.00 5.15 11.85
N GLY A 13 4.79 4.66 12.14
CA GLY A 13 4.60 3.49 13.01
C GLY A 13 5.25 2.24 12.42
N LEU A 14 5.04 1.98 11.13
CA LEU A 14 5.63 0.83 10.44
C LEU A 14 7.17 0.89 10.45
N MET A 15 7.75 2.05 10.16
CA MET A 15 9.20 2.24 10.16
C MET A 15 9.80 2.05 11.57
N ARG A 16 9.13 2.54 12.61
CA ARG A 16 9.56 2.29 14.00
C ARG A 16 9.47 0.81 14.34
N ALA A 17 8.40 0.12 13.96
CA ALA A 17 8.25 -1.31 14.23
C ALA A 17 9.32 -2.15 13.50
N GLY A 18 9.59 -1.86 12.23
CA GLY A 18 10.59 -2.58 11.43
C GLY A 18 12.04 -2.25 11.78
N MET A 19 12.44 -0.99 11.72
CA MET A 19 13.85 -0.60 11.90
C MET A 19 14.25 -0.45 13.37
N ALA A 20 13.36 0.06 14.24
CA ALA A 20 13.66 0.22 15.66
C ALA A 20 13.22 -0.99 16.51
N GLY A 21 12.08 -1.62 16.17
CA GLY A 21 11.56 -2.78 16.89
C GLY A 21 12.26 -4.08 16.51
N LEU A 22 12.32 -4.42 15.22
CA LEU A 22 12.98 -5.64 14.72
C LEU A 22 14.48 -5.45 14.42
N GLY A 23 14.99 -4.22 14.47
CA GLY A 23 16.41 -3.92 14.20
C GLY A 23 16.83 -4.09 12.74
N LEU A 24 15.88 -4.05 11.80
CA LEU A 24 16.17 -4.22 10.38
C LEU A 24 16.95 -3.03 9.84
N HIS A 25 17.98 -3.28 9.01
CA HIS A 25 18.57 -2.23 8.20
C HIS A 25 17.56 -1.74 7.15
N PRO A 26 17.56 -0.46 6.74
CA PRO A 26 16.65 0.05 5.71
C PRO A 26 16.58 -0.84 4.45
N ASP A 27 17.71 -1.35 3.99
CA ASP A 27 17.76 -2.22 2.81
C ASP A 27 17.07 -3.58 3.04
N GLN A 28 17.18 -4.13 4.25
CA GLN A 28 16.51 -5.38 4.60
C GLN A 28 15.00 -5.15 4.68
N PHE A 29 14.58 -4.06 5.32
CA PHE A 29 13.18 -3.68 5.43
C PHE A 29 12.51 -3.55 4.06
N TRP A 30 13.16 -2.89 3.09
CA TRP A 30 12.62 -2.72 1.73
C TRP A 30 12.72 -3.97 0.85
N ARG A 31 13.57 -4.94 1.21
CA ARG A 31 13.65 -6.23 0.51
C ARG A 31 12.58 -7.21 0.96
N LEU A 32 11.99 -7.02 2.14
CA LEU A 32 10.94 -7.88 2.64
C LEU A 32 9.62 -7.62 1.90
N THR A 33 8.90 -8.69 1.64
CA THR A 33 7.49 -8.57 1.27
C THR A 33 6.68 -8.09 2.49
N PRO A 34 5.56 -7.36 2.30
CA PRO A 34 4.71 -6.96 3.42
C PRO A 34 4.21 -8.13 4.27
N ALA A 35 4.03 -9.31 3.66
CA ALA A 35 3.63 -10.52 4.37
C ALA A 35 4.73 -11.05 5.29
N GLU A 36 5.99 -11.05 4.83
CA GLU A 36 7.14 -11.45 5.67
C GLU A 36 7.34 -10.46 6.82
N LEU A 37 7.19 -9.16 6.56
CA LEU A 37 7.29 -8.15 7.60
C LEU A 37 6.19 -8.33 8.66
N ALA A 38 4.94 -8.56 8.26
CA ALA A 38 3.84 -8.82 9.20
C ALA A 38 4.10 -10.06 10.07
N LEU A 39 4.58 -11.15 9.43
CA LEU A 39 4.96 -12.38 10.12
C LEU A 39 6.03 -12.12 11.19
N MET A 40 7.07 -11.34 10.87
CA MET A 40 8.14 -11.00 11.82
C MET A 40 7.66 -10.08 12.94
N LEU A 41 6.66 -9.23 12.69
CA LEU A 41 6.01 -8.39 13.70
C LEU A 41 5.08 -9.18 14.65
N GLY A 42 4.93 -10.49 14.43
CA GLY A 42 4.08 -11.35 15.27
C GLY A 42 2.60 -11.24 14.94
N ASP A 43 2.24 -10.58 13.83
CA ASP A 43 0.89 -10.61 13.29
C ASP A 43 0.88 -11.65 12.15
N PRO A 44 0.43 -12.89 12.40
CA PRO A 44 0.21 -13.85 11.34
C PRO A 44 -1.01 -13.38 10.56
N VAL A 45 -0.87 -12.29 9.81
CA VAL A 45 -1.88 -11.89 8.84
C VAL A 45 -1.91 -13.03 7.85
N ALA A 46 -2.89 -13.92 8.01
CA ALA A 46 -3.38 -14.75 6.94
C ALA A 46 -3.92 -13.77 5.89
N VAL A 47 -3.03 -13.18 5.10
CA VAL A 47 -3.40 -12.37 3.95
C VAL A 47 -4.04 -13.36 3.01
N ALA A 48 -5.35 -13.54 3.15
CA ALA A 48 -6.13 -14.28 2.20
C ALA A 48 -5.81 -13.66 0.83
N PRO A 49 -5.40 -14.47 -0.16
CA PRO A 49 -5.05 -13.93 -1.46
C PRO A 49 -6.21 -13.06 -1.95
N LEU A 50 -5.90 -11.83 -2.34
CA LEU A 50 -6.87 -10.87 -2.86
C LEU A 50 -7.65 -11.53 -4.00
N GLY A 51 -8.93 -11.83 -3.74
CA GLY A 51 -9.81 -12.39 -4.74
C GLY A 51 -10.02 -11.41 -5.90
N ARG A 52 -10.41 -11.93 -7.06
CA ARG A 52 -10.62 -11.10 -8.27
C ARG A 52 -11.63 -9.96 -8.05
N SER A 53 -12.67 -10.21 -7.25
CA SER A 53 -13.67 -9.21 -6.87
C SER A 53 -13.09 -8.08 -6.02
N ALA A 54 -12.22 -8.40 -5.06
CA ALA A 54 -11.57 -7.42 -4.20
C ALA A 54 -10.60 -6.53 -4.99
N LEU A 55 -9.88 -7.11 -5.95
CA LEU A 55 -9.03 -6.34 -6.87
C LEU A 55 -9.86 -5.36 -7.72
N GLU A 56 -11.02 -5.79 -8.24
CA GLU A 56 -11.92 -4.92 -9.00
C GLU A 56 -12.45 -3.76 -8.14
N ALA A 57 -12.81 -4.03 -6.88
CA ALA A 57 -13.22 -3.00 -5.94
C ALA A 57 -12.10 -1.97 -5.68
N LEU A 58 -10.85 -2.41 -5.52
CA LEU A 58 -9.69 -1.52 -5.36
C LEU A 58 -9.47 -0.64 -6.60
N ARG A 59 -9.58 -1.21 -7.80
CA ARG A 59 -9.44 -0.48 -9.06
C ARG A 59 -10.46 0.64 -9.22
N GLN A 60 -11.69 0.42 -8.75
CA GLN A 60 -12.74 1.43 -8.79
C GLN A 60 -12.56 2.51 -7.71
N ALA A 61 -12.07 2.13 -6.53
CA ALA A 61 -11.85 3.05 -5.43
C ALA A 61 -10.60 3.95 -5.63
N TRP A 62 -9.56 3.44 -6.31
CA TRP A 62 -8.35 4.18 -6.65
C TRP A 62 -8.08 4.12 -8.16
N PRO A 63 -8.79 4.91 -8.97
CA PRO A 63 -8.54 4.99 -10.40
C PRO A 63 -7.20 5.70 -10.66
N ASP A 64 -6.32 5.09 -11.46
CA ASP A 64 -5.01 5.64 -11.82
C ASP A 64 -5.08 6.94 -12.66
N LEU A 65 -6.27 7.29 -13.15
CA LEU A 65 -6.49 8.47 -13.96
C LEU A 65 -6.66 9.70 -13.06
N ALA A 66 -5.59 10.48 -12.93
CA ALA A 66 -5.71 11.86 -12.47
C ALA A 66 -6.63 12.64 -13.43
N PRO A 67 -7.61 13.42 -12.93
CA PRO A 67 -8.37 14.35 -13.77
C PRO A 67 -7.40 15.39 -14.32
N GLY A 68 -6.93 15.21 -15.56
CA GLY A 68 -6.08 16.18 -16.25
C GLY A 68 -4.94 15.64 -17.11
N ARG A 69 -4.71 14.34 -17.23
CA ARG A 69 -3.74 13.80 -18.21
C ARG A 69 -4.41 12.95 -19.28
N SER A 70 -5.24 13.60 -20.09
CA SER A 70 -5.71 13.06 -21.37
C SER A 70 -5.02 13.81 -22.50
N SER A 71 -4.28 13.05 -23.32
CA SER A 71 -3.72 13.42 -24.64
C SER A 71 -2.79 14.63 -24.73
N GLU A 72 -1.49 14.40 -24.52
CA GLU A 72 -0.47 15.18 -25.24
C GLU A 72 0.13 14.29 -26.33
N THR A 73 0.12 14.83 -27.55
CA THR A 73 0.67 14.30 -28.83
C THR A 73 -0.24 13.42 -29.70
N ALA A 74 -1.34 14.03 -30.16
CA ALA A 74 -1.81 13.81 -31.53
C ALA A 74 -2.02 15.17 -32.22
N LYS A 75 -0.94 15.69 -32.83
CA LYS A 75 -0.93 16.73 -33.85
C LYS A 75 0.30 16.43 -34.71
N GLY A 76 0.21 16.08 -35.99
CA GLY A 76 -0.71 16.57 -37.00
C GLY A 76 0.06 17.62 -37.80
N GLU A 77 0.63 17.14 -38.92
CA GLU A 77 1.20 17.86 -40.08
C GLU A 77 2.49 18.69 -39.90
#